data_AF-A0A0N5A6U1-F1
#
_entry.id   AF-A0A0N5A6U1-F1
#
_cell.length_a   1.000
_cell.length_b   1.000
_cell.length_c   1.000
_cell.angle_alpha   90.00
_cell.angle_beta   90.00
_cell.angle_gamma   90.00
#
_symmetry.space_group_name_H-M   'P 1'
#
loop_
_entity.id
_entity.type
_entity.pdbx_description
1 polymer ?
#
loop_
_entity_poly.entity_id
_entity_poly.type
_entity_poly.pdbx_seq_one_letter_code
_entity_poly.pdbx_strand_id
1 'polypeptide(L)'
;MNIFCNEVTKYYQIYTDTTLTGNMTYFATCYPQGQTAKTPLANYTPPAASAQVASCLDNSGLNTLCTEGACGIFEFELLTPQTLGVTQNTYRYCPTMMINQIYLLLNQTGNTLTYKFRDSLPDASYACGNNTNLDMLSKDGRYSFYWYINCYTPKSGLTPTLKPMPNIEFYGTTTLPPDGTTQQISTTTKGSISNIKISISLLSLFLFKFFLL
;
A
#
# COMPACT_ATOMS: atom_id res chain seq x y z
N MET A 1 31.16 -1.67 -8.66
CA MET A 1 31.23 -0.36 -9.33
C MET A 1 29.94 0.38 -8.99
N ASN A 2 30.02 1.55 -8.36
CA ASN A 2 28.85 2.21 -7.77
C ASN A 2 28.02 2.87 -8.89
N ILE A 3 26.90 2.24 -9.28
CA ILE A 3 26.07 2.61 -10.44
C ILE A 3 25.70 4.11 -10.40
N PHE A 4 25.38 4.61 -9.21
CA PHE A 4 25.00 6.00 -8.97
C PHE A 4 26.05 7.03 -9.43
N CYS A 5 27.34 6.80 -9.18
CA CYS A 5 28.37 7.75 -9.59
C CYS A 5 28.70 7.72 -11.09
N ASN A 6 28.28 6.67 -11.79
CA ASN A 6 28.40 6.62 -13.25
C ASN A 6 27.32 7.48 -13.93
N GLU A 7 26.19 7.68 -13.27
CA GLU A 7 25.07 8.49 -13.78
C GLU A 7 25.29 10.00 -13.54
N VAL A 8 26.04 10.34 -12.48
CA VAL A 8 26.32 11.72 -12.05
C VAL A 8 27.70 12.17 -12.54
N THR A 9 27.80 12.52 -13.82
CA THR A 9 29.08 12.80 -14.51
C THR A 9 29.51 14.26 -14.54
N LYS A 10 28.57 15.20 -14.33
CA LYS A 10 28.83 16.66 -14.43
C LYS A 10 28.61 17.36 -13.09
N TYR A 11 29.63 18.11 -12.68
CA TYR A 11 29.55 19.08 -11.58
C TYR A 11 28.63 20.22 -12.03
N TYR A 12 27.69 20.65 -11.17
CA TYR A 12 26.65 21.67 -11.45
C TYR A 12 25.41 21.25 -12.25
N GLN A 13 25.24 19.97 -12.56
CA GLN A 13 24.02 19.50 -13.19
C GLN A 13 22.98 19.09 -12.14
N ILE A 14 21.73 19.50 -12.38
CA ILE A 14 20.56 18.97 -11.68
C ILE A 14 20.10 17.72 -12.44
N TYR A 15 19.88 16.64 -11.70
CA TYR A 15 19.38 15.38 -12.23
C TYR A 15 17.92 15.20 -11.79
N THR A 16 17.16 14.49 -12.60
CA THR A 16 15.79 14.12 -12.29
C THR A 16 15.65 12.62 -12.49
N ASP A 17 15.04 11.96 -11.51
CA ASP A 17 14.70 10.54 -11.57
C ASP A 17 13.27 10.35 -11.09
N THR A 18 12.63 9.27 -11.52
CA THR A 18 11.25 8.95 -11.15
C THR A 18 11.26 8.00 -9.96
N THR A 19 10.62 8.41 -8.87
CA THR A 19 10.43 7.60 -7.66
C THR A 19 8.95 7.27 -7.47
N LEU A 20 8.64 6.44 -6.47
CA LEU A 20 7.25 6.14 -6.10
C LEU A 20 6.44 7.39 -5.71
N THR A 21 7.11 8.46 -5.27
CA THR A 21 6.46 9.72 -4.88
C THR A 21 6.42 10.74 -6.00
N GLY A 22 6.86 10.38 -7.21
CA GLY A 22 6.96 11.27 -8.36
C GLY A 22 8.39 11.60 -8.74
N ASN A 23 8.59 12.72 -9.45
CA ASN A 23 9.91 13.10 -9.93
C ASN A 23 10.76 13.66 -8.79
N MET A 24 11.84 12.96 -8.45
CA MET A 24 12.88 13.44 -7.56
C MET A 24 13.88 14.26 -8.36
N THR A 25 14.05 15.52 -7.99
CA THR A 25 15.11 16.36 -8.51
C THR A 25 16.23 16.43 -7.49
N TYR A 26 17.45 16.10 -7.89
CA TYR A 26 18.59 16.02 -6.99
C TYR A 26 19.85 16.65 -7.59
N PHE A 27 20.70 17.12 -6.70
CA PHE A 27 22.05 17.54 -7.01
C PHE A 27 23.00 16.55 -6.36
N ALA A 28 23.88 15.95 -7.14
CA ALA A 28 24.89 15.04 -6.64
C ALA A 28 26.26 15.41 -7.21
N THR A 29 27.31 15.12 -6.46
CA THR A 29 28.69 15.18 -6.94
C THR A 29 29.45 14.02 -6.34
N CYS A 30 30.05 13.20 -7.19
CA CYS A 30 30.86 12.07 -6.76
C CYS A 30 32.34 12.46 -6.69
N TYR A 31 32.99 12.10 -5.59
CA TYR A 31 34.42 12.31 -5.36
C TYR A 31 35.11 10.97 -5.11
N PRO A 32 36.34 10.76 -5.64
CA PRO A 32 37.15 9.62 -5.25
C PRO A 32 37.40 9.60 -3.74
N GLN A 33 37.44 8.41 -3.15
CA GLN A 33 37.72 8.25 -1.73
C GLN A 33 39.08 8.89 -1.37
N GLY A 34 39.10 9.68 -0.30
CA GLY A 34 40.31 10.40 0.14
C GLY A 34 40.50 11.78 -0.50
N GLN A 35 39.63 12.21 -1.43
CA GLN A 35 39.62 13.59 -1.91
C GLN A 35 38.66 14.47 -1.11
N THR A 36 39.05 15.73 -0.90
CA THR A 36 38.18 16.74 -0.29
C THR A 36 37.13 17.23 -1.29
N ALA A 37 35.88 17.35 -0.85
CA ALA A 37 34.81 17.91 -1.68
C ALA A 37 35.11 19.37 -2.06
N LYS A 38 34.86 19.73 -3.32
CA LYS A 38 35.04 21.11 -3.81
C LYS A 38 33.86 21.99 -3.36
N THR A 39 34.19 23.20 -2.90
CA THR A 39 33.23 24.25 -2.56
C THR A 39 32.84 25.08 -3.81
N PRO A 40 31.64 25.68 -3.85
CA PRO A 40 30.60 25.64 -2.83
C PRO A 40 29.81 24.33 -2.86
N LEU A 41 29.31 23.93 -1.69
CA LEU A 41 28.31 22.87 -1.60
C LEU A 41 27.00 23.35 -2.25
N ALA A 42 26.13 22.42 -2.64
CA ALA A 42 24.82 22.75 -3.19
C ALA A 42 24.05 23.66 -2.21
N ASN A 43 23.69 24.85 -2.67
CA ASN A 43 22.83 25.75 -1.91
C ASN A 43 21.39 25.33 -2.16
N TYR A 44 20.75 24.72 -1.17
CA TYR A 44 19.36 24.30 -1.25
C TYR A 44 18.53 25.09 -0.23
N THR A 45 17.51 25.78 -0.73
CA THR A 45 16.48 26.38 0.12
C THR A 45 15.30 25.41 0.14
N PRO A 46 14.96 24.82 1.31
CA PRO A 46 13.77 23.99 1.38
C PRO A 46 12.52 24.82 1.07
N PRO A 47 11.43 24.20 0.58
CA PRO A 47 10.18 24.90 0.37
C PRO A 47 9.76 25.67 1.62
N ALA A 48 9.45 26.95 1.48
CA ALA A 48 9.14 27.83 2.61
C ALA A 48 7.78 27.51 3.27
N ALA A 49 6.92 26.75 2.60
CA ALA A 49 5.59 26.39 3.09
C ALA A 49 5.58 24.98 3.70
N SER A 50 5.44 24.90 5.03
CA SER A 50 4.96 23.69 5.68
C SER A 50 3.51 23.45 5.26
N ALA A 51 3.16 22.22 4.88
CA ALA A 51 1.77 21.85 4.72
C ALA A 51 1.05 22.05 6.07
N GLN A 52 -0.24 22.42 6.02
CA GLN A 52 -1.06 22.50 7.22
C GLN A 52 -1.32 21.08 7.71
N VAL A 53 -0.98 20.80 8.98
CA VAL A 53 -1.17 19.46 9.57
C VAL A 53 -2.63 19.02 9.44
N ALA A 54 -2.83 17.83 8.89
CA ALA A 54 -4.14 17.20 8.74
C ALA A 54 -4.40 16.21 9.87
N SER A 55 -5.66 16.11 10.33
CA SER A 55 -6.10 15.04 11.23
C SER A 55 -6.78 13.96 10.40
N CYS A 56 -6.25 12.74 10.47
CA CYS A 56 -6.64 11.59 9.65
C CYS A 56 -7.00 10.40 10.52
N LEU A 57 -7.83 9.50 10.02
CA LEU A 57 -8.06 8.21 10.69
C LEU A 57 -6.99 7.21 10.26
N ASP A 58 -6.43 6.49 11.23
CA ASP A 58 -5.58 5.33 10.96
C ASP A 58 -6.40 4.05 10.73
N ASN A 59 -5.71 2.93 10.51
CA ASN A 59 -6.33 1.62 10.34
C ASN A 59 -7.11 1.13 11.57
N SER A 60 -6.83 1.65 12.75
CA SER A 60 -7.56 1.36 14.00
C SER A 60 -8.79 2.26 14.18
N GLY A 61 -9.00 3.22 13.28
CA GLY A 61 -10.04 4.25 13.41
C GLY A 61 -9.69 5.35 14.41
N LEU A 62 -8.43 5.46 14.82
CA LEU A 62 -7.94 6.51 15.72
C LEU A 62 -7.43 7.71 14.93
N ASN A 63 -7.56 8.90 15.50
CA ASN A 63 -7.02 10.11 14.89
C ASN A 63 -5.49 10.12 14.98
N THR A 64 -4.85 10.29 13.84
CA THR A 64 -3.42 10.54 13.67
C THR A 64 -3.19 11.90 13.00
N LEU A 65 -2.06 12.54 13.29
CA LEU A 65 -1.69 13.83 12.72
C LEU A 65 -0.70 13.62 11.58
N CYS A 66 -1.08 14.06 10.38
CA CYS A 66 -0.25 13.97 9.18
C CYS A 66 0.35 15.33 8.84
N THR A 67 1.67 15.45 8.97
CA THR A 67 2.42 16.69 8.69
C THR A 67 2.52 16.99 7.20
N GLU A 68 2.23 16.00 6.36
CA GLU A 68 2.10 16.14 4.92
C GLU A 68 0.83 16.92 4.51
N GLY A 69 -0.11 17.10 5.45
CA GLY A 69 -1.36 17.85 5.24
C GLY A 69 -2.44 17.13 4.43
N ALA A 70 -2.31 15.81 4.30
CA ALA A 70 -3.29 14.96 3.66
C ALA A 70 -3.44 13.62 4.39
N CYS A 71 -4.54 12.92 4.09
CA CYS A 71 -4.86 11.57 4.54
C CYS A 71 -4.86 10.63 3.34
N GLY A 72 -4.39 9.41 3.50
CA GLY A 72 -4.39 8.39 2.46
C GLY A 72 -5.32 7.22 2.80
N ILE A 73 -6.11 6.79 1.82
CA ILE A 73 -6.84 5.52 1.85
C ILE A 73 -6.42 4.71 0.63
N PHE A 74 -6.05 3.45 0.83
CA PHE A 74 -5.73 2.51 -0.25
C PHE A 74 -6.45 1.20 0.02
N GLU A 75 -7.26 0.75 -0.92
CA GLU A 75 -8.00 -0.49 -0.81
C GLU A 75 -7.75 -1.33 -2.06
N PHE A 76 -7.56 -2.63 -1.89
CA PHE A 76 -7.41 -3.54 -3.01
C PHE A 76 -8.12 -4.87 -2.78
N GLU A 77 -8.48 -5.49 -3.88
CA GLU A 77 -9.04 -6.83 -3.98
C GLU A 77 -8.33 -7.55 -5.13
N LEU A 78 -7.86 -8.78 -4.94
CA LEU A 78 -7.20 -9.55 -5.97
C LEU A 78 -7.54 -11.03 -5.90
N LEU A 79 -7.61 -11.68 -7.06
CA LEU A 79 -7.74 -13.12 -7.14
C LEU A 79 -6.38 -13.79 -6.96
N THR A 80 -6.34 -14.76 -6.05
CA THR A 80 -5.15 -15.58 -5.82
C THR A 80 -5.11 -16.67 -6.89
N PRO A 81 -4.07 -16.73 -7.75
CA PRO A 81 -4.07 -17.63 -8.91
C PRO A 81 -4.18 -19.12 -8.56
N GLN A 82 -3.72 -19.53 -7.36
CA GLN A 82 -3.67 -20.93 -6.94
C GLN A 82 -4.96 -21.43 -6.28
N THR A 83 -5.64 -20.58 -5.51
CA THR A 83 -6.80 -20.98 -4.70
C THR A 83 -8.13 -20.45 -5.23
N LEU A 84 -8.11 -19.55 -6.24
CA LEU A 84 -9.25 -18.72 -6.65
C LEU A 84 -9.85 -17.91 -5.49
N GLY A 85 -9.14 -17.82 -4.36
CA GLY A 85 -9.57 -17.04 -3.21
C GLY A 85 -9.36 -15.55 -3.47
N VAL A 86 -10.32 -14.77 -3.02
CA VAL A 86 -10.21 -13.31 -2.98
C VAL A 86 -9.37 -12.90 -1.78
N THR A 87 -8.30 -12.14 -2.03
CA THR A 87 -7.58 -11.40 -1.00
C THR A 87 -7.98 -9.95 -1.08
N GLN A 88 -8.41 -9.37 0.03
CA GLN A 88 -8.76 -7.96 0.13
C GLN A 88 -8.04 -7.30 1.31
N ASN A 89 -7.70 -6.03 1.17
CA ASN A 89 -7.18 -5.25 2.29
C ASN A 89 -7.49 -3.75 2.13
N THR A 90 -7.50 -3.05 3.25
CA THR A 90 -7.71 -1.61 3.34
C THR A 90 -6.63 -1.02 4.23
N TYR A 91 -5.98 0.03 3.74
CA TYR A 91 -5.02 0.83 4.49
C TYR A 91 -5.51 2.27 4.60
N ARG A 92 -5.28 2.86 5.78
CA ARG A 92 -5.58 4.23 6.15
C ARG A 92 -4.39 4.78 6.90
N TYR A 93 -3.65 5.68 6.26
CA TYR A 93 -2.38 6.19 6.76
C TYR A 93 -2.13 7.62 6.25
N CYS A 94 -1.18 8.32 6.87
CA CYS A 94 -0.59 9.49 6.24
C CYS A 94 0.10 9.11 4.91
N PRO A 95 0.17 10.02 3.92
CA PRO A 95 0.71 9.72 2.58
C PRO A 95 2.07 9.02 2.58
N THR A 96 3.02 9.46 3.42
CA THR A 96 4.35 8.81 3.49
C THR A 96 4.25 7.36 3.93
N MET A 97 3.45 7.10 4.97
CA MET A 97 3.22 5.75 5.47
C MET A 97 2.45 4.90 4.45
N MET A 98 1.52 5.51 3.70
CA MET A 98 0.82 4.83 2.61
C MET A 98 1.78 4.36 1.53
N ILE A 99 2.66 5.24 1.05
CA ILE A 99 3.66 4.92 0.04
C ILE A 99 4.61 3.81 0.55
N ASN A 100 4.98 3.84 1.84
CA ASN A 100 5.76 2.76 2.44
C ASN A 100 5.02 1.42 2.40
N GLN A 101 3.71 1.39 2.67
CA GLN A 101 2.93 0.14 2.54
C GLN A 101 2.89 -0.35 1.10
N ILE A 102 2.71 0.56 0.12
CA ILE A 102 2.74 0.19 -1.29
C ILE A 102 4.12 -0.36 -1.70
N TYR A 103 5.21 0.22 -1.19
CA TYR A 103 6.56 -0.30 -1.37
C TYR A 103 6.74 -1.71 -0.78
N LEU A 104 6.16 -1.99 0.39
CA LEU A 104 6.19 -3.34 0.97
C LEU A 104 5.44 -4.34 0.10
N LEU A 105 4.28 -3.97 -0.45
CA LEU A 105 3.52 -4.82 -1.38
C LEU A 105 4.29 -5.07 -2.70
N LEU A 106 4.95 -4.05 -3.24
CA LEU A 106 5.79 -4.15 -4.43
C LEU A 106 6.91 -5.19 -4.26
N ASN A 107 7.51 -5.23 -3.07
CA ASN A 107 8.63 -6.10 -2.73
C ASN A 107 8.22 -7.42 -2.07
N GLN A 108 6.93 -7.65 -1.86
CA GLN A 108 6.45 -8.88 -1.27
C GLN A 108 6.78 -10.06 -2.19
N THR A 109 7.62 -10.96 -1.69
CA THR A 109 8.00 -12.19 -2.40
C THR A 109 6.96 -13.27 -2.14
N GLY A 110 6.45 -13.90 -3.20
CA GLY A 110 5.53 -15.03 -3.10
C GLY A 110 4.45 -15.01 -4.17
N ASN A 111 3.70 -16.11 -4.23
CA ASN A 111 2.64 -16.34 -5.22
C ASN A 111 1.30 -15.69 -4.85
N THR A 112 1.25 -14.93 -3.75
CA THR A 112 0.01 -14.33 -3.21
C THR A 112 -0.42 -13.07 -3.96
N LEU A 113 0.51 -12.34 -4.57
CA LEU A 113 0.23 -11.15 -5.38
C LEU A 113 0.49 -11.46 -6.85
N THR A 114 -0.41 -11.02 -7.73
CA THR A 114 -0.20 -11.15 -9.18
C THR A 114 0.87 -10.16 -9.62
N TYR A 115 1.68 -10.52 -10.63
CA TYR A 115 2.68 -9.59 -11.16
C TYR A 115 2.01 -8.32 -11.72
N LYS A 116 0.86 -8.46 -12.39
CA LYS A 116 0.08 -7.32 -12.90
C LYS A 116 -0.40 -6.38 -11.79
N PHE A 117 -0.83 -6.94 -10.65
CA PHE A 117 -1.16 -6.12 -9.48
C PHE A 117 0.08 -5.35 -9.01
N ARG A 118 1.22 -6.04 -8.83
CA ARG A 118 2.49 -5.40 -8.42
C ARG A 118 2.94 -4.30 -9.40
N ASP A 119 2.90 -4.58 -10.69
CA ASP A 119 3.33 -3.63 -11.73
C ASP A 119 2.45 -2.37 -11.79
N SER A 120 1.21 -2.44 -11.27
CA SER A 120 0.29 -1.30 -11.20
C SER A 120 0.43 -0.44 -9.93
N LEU A 121 1.08 -0.94 -8.88
CA LEU A 121 1.24 -0.23 -7.60
C LEU A 121 2.04 1.09 -7.67
N PRO A 122 3.01 1.29 -8.59
CA PRO A 122 3.66 2.59 -8.75
C PRO A 122 2.67 3.70 -9.12
N ASP A 123 1.65 3.41 -9.93
CA ASP A 123 0.62 4.39 -10.29
C ASP A 123 -0.20 4.82 -9.07
N ALA A 124 -0.50 3.89 -8.16
CA ALA A 124 -1.17 4.20 -6.90
C ALA A 124 -0.30 5.15 -6.04
N SER A 125 1.00 4.84 -5.92
CA SER A 125 1.94 5.68 -5.15
C SER A 125 2.04 7.09 -5.73
N TYR A 126 2.12 7.19 -7.07
CA TYR A 126 2.16 8.45 -7.79
C TYR A 126 0.87 9.27 -7.60
N ALA A 127 -0.30 8.62 -7.70
CA ALA A 127 -1.57 9.28 -7.45
C ALA A 127 -1.65 9.83 -6.01
N CYS A 128 -1.15 9.06 -5.03
CA CYS A 128 -1.10 9.50 -3.65
C CYS A 128 -0.13 10.68 -3.42
N GLY A 129 1.08 10.61 -3.98
CA GLY A 129 2.07 11.68 -3.89
C GLY A 129 1.59 13.02 -4.46
N ASN A 130 0.67 12.97 -5.43
CA ASN A 130 0.03 14.15 -6.02
C ASN A 130 -1.27 14.58 -5.33
N ASN A 131 -1.65 13.96 -4.20
CA ASN A 131 -2.93 14.21 -3.51
C ASN A 131 -4.15 14.06 -4.44
N THR A 132 -4.14 13.00 -5.24
CA THR A 132 -5.23 12.64 -6.14
C THR A 132 -5.84 11.29 -5.77
N ASN A 133 -6.93 10.94 -6.46
CA ASN A 133 -7.53 9.61 -6.39
C ASN A 133 -7.39 8.91 -7.74
N LEU A 134 -7.26 7.60 -7.68
CA LEU A 134 -7.16 6.74 -8.86
C LEU A 134 -7.70 5.34 -8.50
N ASP A 135 -8.39 4.72 -9.45
CA ASP A 135 -8.76 3.32 -9.38
C ASP A 135 -8.27 2.56 -10.61
N MET A 136 -8.04 1.26 -10.45
CA MET A 136 -7.69 0.36 -11.53
C MET A 136 -8.43 -0.96 -11.38
N LEU A 137 -9.04 -1.42 -12.47
CA LEU A 137 -9.64 -2.75 -12.59
C LEU A 137 -8.94 -3.51 -13.72
N SER A 138 -8.32 -4.64 -13.39
CA SER A 138 -7.77 -5.58 -14.36
C SER A 138 -8.65 -6.83 -14.44
N LYS A 139 -9.09 -7.18 -15.65
CA LYS A 139 -9.96 -8.33 -15.94
C LYS A 139 -9.15 -9.41 -16.67
N ASP A 140 -8.42 -10.22 -15.93
CA ASP A 140 -7.42 -11.14 -16.46
C ASP A 140 -7.57 -12.56 -15.90
N GLY A 141 -8.77 -13.12 -15.99
CA GLY A 141 -9.01 -14.46 -15.49
C GLY A 141 -8.70 -14.55 -13.99
N ARG A 142 -7.86 -15.53 -13.64
CA ARG A 142 -7.36 -15.78 -12.28
C ARG A 142 -6.37 -14.72 -11.77
N TYR A 143 -5.95 -13.77 -12.61
CA TYR A 143 -5.06 -12.67 -12.25
C TYR A 143 -5.80 -11.33 -12.12
N SER A 144 -7.13 -11.35 -12.17
CA SER A 144 -7.95 -10.15 -12.02
C SER A 144 -7.75 -9.49 -10.65
N PHE A 145 -7.76 -8.16 -10.64
CA PHE A 145 -7.64 -7.36 -9.41
C PHE A 145 -8.34 -6.02 -9.59
N TYR A 146 -8.67 -5.41 -8.46
CA TYR A 146 -9.08 -4.04 -8.34
C TYR A 146 -8.27 -3.36 -7.25
N TRP A 147 -7.91 -2.09 -7.44
CA TRP A 147 -7.49 -1.24 -6.34
C TRP A 147 -7.99 0.18 -6.51
N TYR A 148 -8.09 0.89 -5.39
CA TYR A 148 -8.45 2.29 -5.30
C TYR A 148 -7.52 2.98 -4.31
N ILE A 149 -6.99 4.14 -4.70
CA ILE A 149 -6.24 5.02 -3.81
C ILE A 149 -6.87 6.41 -3.80
N ASN A 150 -6.82 7.05 -2.63
CA ASN A 150 -7.23 8.42 -2.46
C ASN A 150 -6.37 9.08 -1.39
N CYS A 151 -5.50 10.00 -1.81
CA CYS A 151 -4.80 10.88 -0.89
C CYS A 151 -5.42 12.27 -0.99
N TYR A 152 -6.00 12.75 0.10
CA TYR A 152 -6.88 13.91 0.11
C TYR A 152 -6.59 14.80 1.31
N THR A 153 -6.77 16.11 1.14
CA THR A 153 -6.79 17.05 2.28
C THR A 153 -8.18 17.00 2.93
N PRO A 154 -8.29 16.60 4.21
CA PRO A 154 -9.58 16.51 4.88
C PRO A 154 -10.19 17.91 5.04
N LYS A 155 -11.44 18.07 4.59
CA LYS A 155 -12.25 19.26 4.90
C LYS A 155 -12.98 19.01 6.22
N SER A 156 -12.60 19.71 7.28
CA SER A 156 -13.30 19.78 8.58
C SER A 156 -13.87 18.43 9.09
N GLY A 157 -13.00 17.42 9.25
CA GLY A 157 -13.39 16.13 9.85
C GLY A 157 -14.22 15.20 8.96
N LEU A 158 -14.44 15.55 7.70
CA LEU A 158 -15.11 14.67 6.74
C LEU A 158 -14.12 13.65 6.18
N THR A 159 -14.44 12.37 6.38
CA THR A 159 -13.76 11.26 5.70
C THR A 159 -14.50 10.98 4.39
N PRO A 160 -13.82 10.83 3.25
CA PRO A 160 -14.43 10.47 1.99
C PRO A 160 -15.22 9.17 2.12
N THR A 161 -16.41 9.15 1.53
CA THR A 161 -17.17 7.91 1.38
C THR A 161 -16.48 7.05 0.33
N LEU A 162 -16.11 5.83 0.72
CA LEU A 162 -15.47 4.86 -0.17
C LEU A 162 -16.51 4.27 -1.12
N LYS A 163 -16.13 4.11 -2.39
CA LYS A 163 -16.95 3.40 -3.36
C LYS A 163 -16.95 1.91 -3.00
N PRO A 164 -18.06 1.19 -3.18
CA PRO A 164 -18.06 -0.26 -3.01
C PRO A 164 -17.09 -0.90 -4.02
N MET A 165 -16.29 -1.86 -3.56
CA MET A 165 -15.41 -2.63 -4.42
C MET A 165 -16.20 -3.44 -5.45
N PRO A 166 -15.73 -3.52 -6.71
CA PRO A 166 -16.35 -4.38 -7.71
C PRO A 166 -16.12 -5.84 -7.36
N ASN A 167 -17.12 -6.71 -7.57
CA ASN A 167 -16.92 -8.15 -7.43
C ASN A 167 -16.01 -8.65 -8.58
N ILE A 168 -14.77 -9.03 -8.23
CA ILE A 168 -13.79 -9.52 -9.21
C ILE A 168 -13.85 -11.04 -9.45
N GLU A 169 -14.59 -11.81 -8.62
CA GLU A 169 -14.69 -13.26 -8.72
C GLU A 169 -15.28 -13.72 -10.06
N PHE A 170 -16.19 -12.94 -10.64
CA PHE A 170 -16.79 -13.19 -11.95
C PHE A 170 -15.73 -13.29 -13.07
N TYR A 171 -14.62 -12.58 -12.94
CA TYR A 171 -13.55 -12.62 -13.93
C TYR A 171 -12.65 -13.85 -13.76
N GLY A 172 -12.67 -14.51 -12.60
CA GLY A 172 -11.90 -15.73 -12.34
C GLY A 172 -12.46 -16.99 -12.98
N THR A 173 -13.77 -17.00 -13.28
CA THR A 173 -14.51 -18.19 -13.76
C THR A 173 -14.67 -18.26 -15.28
N THR A 174 -14.37 -17.18 -16.01
CA THR A 174 -14.74 -16.99 -17.42
C THR A 174 -13.75 -17.55 -18.46
N THR A 175 -12.68 -18.25 -18.05
CA THR A 175 -11.67 -18.79 -18.99
C THR A 175 -11.51 -20.32 -18.99
N LEU A 176 -12.51 -21.09 -18.54
CA LEU A 176 -12.51 -22.54 -18.76
C LEU A 176 -13.25 -22.86 -20.07
N PRO A 177 -12.62 -23.54 -21.05
CA PRO A 177 -13.37 -24.32 -22.02
C PRO A 177 -14.22 -25.36 -21.25
N PRO A 178 -15.41 -25.73 -21.74
CA PRO A 178 -16.23 -26.73 -21.08
C PRO A 178 -15.56 -28.09 -21.28
N ASP A 179 -14.79 -28.55 -20.30
CA ASP A 179 -14.44 -29.96 -20.22
C ASP A 179 -14.33 -30.43 -18.76
N GLY A 180 -15.09 -31.48 -18.47
CA GLY A 180 -14.86 -32.43 -17.36
C GLY A 180 -14.92 -31.92 -15.92
N THR A 181 -16.12 -31.96 -15.33
CA THR A 181 -16.40 -32.39 -13.94
C THR A 181 -15.26 -32.35 -12.91
N THR A 182 -15.30 -31.39 -11.98
CA THR A 182 -15.52 -31.66 -10.53
C THR A 182 -15.76 -30.33 -9.81
N GLN A 183 -16.90 -30.24 -9.11
CA GLN A 183 -17.21 -29.14 -8.21
C GLN A 183 -16.21 -29.13 -7.05
N GLN A 184 -15.56 -28.00 -6.83
CA GLN A 184 -14.99 -27.68 -5.52
C GLN A 184 -15.73 -26.49 -4.97
N ILE A 185 -16.73 -26.77 -4.13
CA ILE A 185 -17.38 -25.76 -3.31
C ILE A 185 -16.38 -25.40 -2.21
N SER A 186 -15.66 -24.30 -2.40
CA SER A 186 -14.89 -23.67 -1.33
C SER A 186 -15.81 -22.72 -0.57
N THR A 187 -16.16 -23.09 0.66
CA THR A 187 -16.91 -22.27 1.60
C THR A 187 -16.10 -21.02 1.99
N THR A 188 -16.57 -19.83 1.64
CA THR A 188 -16.10 -18.57 2.23
C THR A 188 -16.78 -18.35 3.58
N THR A 189 -16.02 -18.47 4.66
CA THR A 189 -16.45 -18.02 5.98
C THR A 189 -16.52 -16.48 5.96
N LYS A 190 -17.73 -15.93 5.88
CA LYS A 190 -17.98 -14.52 6.20
C LYS A 190 -17.54 -14.32 7.65
N GLY A 191 -16.48 -13.55 7.87
CA GLY A 191 -16.13 -13.04 9.20
C GLY A 191 -17.18 -12.07 9.69
N SER A 192 -18.32 -12.58 10.17
CA SER A 192 -19.16 -11.84 11.11
C SER A 192 -18.40 -11.79 12.42
N ILE A 193 -18.17 -10.58 12.92
CA ILE A 193 -17.73 -10.33 14.28
C ILE A 193 -18.82 -10.88 15.19
N SER A 194 -18.67 -12.12 15.65
CA SER A 194 -19.48 -12.65 16.73
C SER A 194 -18.96 -12.01 18.01
N ASN A 195 -19.82 -11.29 18.71
CA ASN A 195 -19.59 -10.90 20.09
C ASN A 195 -19.60 -12.17 20.95
N ILE A 196 -18.50 -12.92 20.92
CA ILE A 196 -18.30 -14.05 21.83
C ILE A 196 -17.99 -13.44 23.19
N LYS A 197 -19.01 -13.32 24.03
CA LYS A 197 -18.84 -13.19 25.48
C LYS A 197 -18.29 -14.52 25.99
N ILE A 198 -16.96 -14.67 25.99
CA ILE A 198 -16.31 -15.80 26.66
C ILE A 198 -16.58 -15.63 28.16
N SER A 199 -17.42 -16.50 28.71
CA SER A 199 -17.69 -16.56 30.14
C SER A 199 -16.42 -17.03 30.86
N ILE A 200 -15.84 -16.15 31.66
CA ILE A 200 -14.63 -16.37 32.49
C ILE A 200 -14.81 -17.53 33.50
N SER A 201 -16.04 -18.03 33.68
CA SER A 201 -16.35 -19.10 34.63
C SER A 201 -15.82 -20.49 34.26
N LEU A 202 -15.42 -20.74 33.01
CA LEU A 202 -14.87 -22.06 32.62
C LEU A 202 -13.34 -22.15 32.77
N LEU A 203 -12.64 -21.01 32.82
CA LEU A 203 -11.19 -20.98 32.97
C LEU A 203 -10.75 -21.25 34.43
N SER A 204 -11.60 -20.91 35.41
CA SER A 204 -11.33 -21.16 36.83
C SER A 204 -11.40 -22.65 37.21
N LEU A 205 -12.23 -23.45 36.54
CA LEU A 205 -12.33 -24.90 36.79
C LEU A 205 -11.11 -25.69 36.31
N PHE A 206 -10.40 -25.21 35.28
CA PHE A 206 -9.17 -25.83 34.81
C PHE A 206 -7.96 -25.52 35.69
N LEU A 207 -7.89 -24.33 36.28
CA LEU A 207 -6.79 -23.94 37.17
C LEU A 207 -6.88 -24.64 38.54
N PHE A 208 -8.09 -24.93 39.05
CA PHE A 208 -8.24 -25.68 40.30
C PHE A 208 -7.83 -27.15 40.20
N LYS A 209 -7.90 -27.79 39.02
CA LYS A 209 -7.43 -29.16 38.84
C LYS A 209 -5.90 -29.28 38.86
N PHE A 210 -5.17 -28.22 38.51
CA PHE A 210 -3.71 -28.23 38.49
C PHE A 210 -3.06 -27.96 39.86
N PHE A 211 -3.81 -27.41 40.82
CA PHE A 211 -3.31 -27.13 42.18
C PHE A 211 -3.67 -28.21 43.21
N LEU A 212 -4.36 -29.29 42.80
CA LEU A 212 -4.83 -30.37 43.68
C LEU A 212 -4.27 -31.76 43.31
N LEU A 213 -3.10 -31.79 42.65
CA LEU A 213 -2.31 -32.99 42.40
C LEU A 213 -0.85 -32.76 42.82
#